data_AF-A0A2C1JXR3-F1
#
_entry.id   AF-A0A2C1JXR3-F1
#
_cell.length_a   1.000
_cell.length_b   1.000
_cell.length_c   1.000
_cell.angle_alpha   90.00
_cell.angle_beta   90.00
_cell.angle_gamma   90.00
#
_symmetry.space_group_name_H-M   'P 1'
#
loop_
_entity.id
_entity.type
_entity.pdbx_description
1 polymer ?
#
loop_
_entity_poly.entity_id
_entity_poly.type
_entity_poly.pdbx_seq_one_letter_code
_entity_poly.pdbx_strand_id
1 'polypeptide(L)'
;MINMITPEMREMLMQSLDLKQVLVHCDGLPLHRCIKIKRVHDNFNQTELAAILGMGVSTLSEVESGKRKVPYKYRQRVDNYLYHEMYEDKQFVGEVEQ
;
A
#
# COMPACT_ATOMS: atom_id res chain seq x y z
N MET A 1 -14.23 36.85 -12.48
CA MET A 1 -14.46 36.46 -11.08
C MET A 1 -13.18 35.83 -10.58
N ILE A 2 -12.49 36.47 -9.63
CA ILE A 2 -11.28 35.92 -9.02
C ILE A 2 -11.75 34.88 -7.99
N ASN A 3 -11.38 33.62 -8.16
CA ASN A 3 -11.64 32.56 -7.17
C ASN A 3 -11.01 32.97 -5.83
N MET A 4 -11.82 33.44 -4.88
CA MET A 4 -11.36 33.60 -3.50
C MET A 4 -11.29 32.21 -2.88
N ILE A 5 -10.08 31.69 -2.74
CA ILE A 5 -9.80 30.59 -1.83
C ILE A 5 -10.12 31.09 -0.42
N THR A 6 -11.02 30.41 0.29
CA THR A 6 -11.38 30.81 1.66
C THR A 6 -10.18 30.61 2.60
N PRO A 7 -10.11 31.33 3.74
CA PRO A 7 -9.05 31.15 4.71
C PRO A 7 -8.89 29.68 5.16
N GLU A 8 -9.99 28.95 5.30
CA GLU A 8 -10.01 27.54 5.69
C GLU A 8 -9.42 26.64 4.60
N MET A 9 -9.79 26.87 3.33
CA MET A 9 -9.21 26.14 2.20
C MET A 9 -7.71 26.42 2.06
N ARG A 10 -7.27 27.65 2.33
CA ARG A 10 -5.85 28.02 2.35
C ARG A 10 -5.11 27.29 3.45
N GLU A 11 -5.69 27.18 4.64
CA GLU A 11 -5.10 26.47 5.77
C GLU A 11 -5.00 24.96 5.51
N MET A 12 -6.04 24.34 4.94
CA MET A 12 -6.00 22.94 4.49
C MET A 12 -4.92 22.71 3.42
N LEU A 13 -4.80 23.61 2.44
CA LEU A 13 -3.74 23.56 1.44
C LEU A 13 -2.35 23.68 2.07
N MET A 14 -2.15 24.61 3.00
CA MET A 14 -0.87 24.78 3.70
C MET A 14 -0.52 23.55 4.55
N GLN A 15 -1.50 22.97 5.25
CA GLN A 15 -1.31 21.71 5.99
C GLN A 15 -0.97 20.54 5.05
N SER A 16 -1.61 20.47 3.88
CA SER A 16 -1.29 19.44 2.87
C SER A 16 0.10 19.61 2.25
N LEU A 17 0.61 20.85 2.15
CA LEU A 17 1.94 21.16 1.64
C LEU A 17 3.05 20.78 2.63
N ASP A 18 2.74 20.76 3.94
CA ASP A 18 3.65 20.28 4.99
C ASP A 18 3.66 18.74 5.12
N LEU A 19 2.69 18.03 4.53
CA LEU A 19 2.76 16.59 4.34
C LEU A 19 3.80 16.31 3.25
N LYS A 20 5.06 16.13 3.66
CA LYS A 20 6.12 15.60 2.80
C LYS A 20 5.80 14.15 2.43
N GLN A 21 4.92 13.96 1.46
CA GLN A 21 4.63 12.65 0.89
C GLN A 21 5.83 12.23 0.03
N VAL A 22 6.54 11.20 0.49
CA VAL A 22 7.62 10.60 -0.28
C VAL A 22 6.99 9.84 -1.44
N LEU A 23 7.17 10.32 -2.66
CA LEU A 23 6.77 9.59 -3.86
C LEU A 23 7.69 8.37 -4.02
N VAL A 24 7.09 7.18 -3.97
CA VAL A 24 7.80 5.91 -4.20
C VAL A 24 7.33 5.32 -5.52
N HIS A 25 8.20 5.37 -6.54
CA HIS A 25 7.99 4.60 -7.76
C HIS A 25 8.31 3.13 -7.47
N CYS A 26 7.29 2.28 -7.47
CA CYS A 26 7.46 0.85 -7.25
C CYS A 26 8.04 0.12 -8.47
N ASP A 27 8.06 0.76 -9.64
CA ASP A 27 8.60 0.21 -10.88
C ASP A 27 10.10 -0.06 -10.74
N GLY A 28 10.48 -1.34 -10.81
CA GLY A 28 11.86 -1.79 -10.64
C GLY A 28 12.26 -2.14 -9.20
N LEU A 29 11.37 -2.00 -8.22
CA LEU A 29 11.62 -2.52 -6.88
C LEU A 29 11.46 -4.05 -6.84
N PRO A 30 12.27 -4.75 -6.02
CA PRO A 30 12.04 -6.16 -5.75
C PRO A 30 10.66 -6.38 -5.13
N LEU A 31 9.98 -7.46 -5.54
CA LEU A 31 8.62 -7.82 -5.10
C LEU A 31 8.41 -7.72 -3.57
N HIS A 32 9.40 -8.14 -2.77
CA HIS A 32 9.30 -8.06 -1.30
C HIS A 32 9.14 -6.62 -0.78
N ARG A 33 9.76 -5.65 -1.45
CA ARG A 33 9.62 -4.23 -1.10
C ARG A 33 8.25 -3.70 -1.51
N CYS A 34 7.76 -4.07 -2.69
CA CYS A 34 6.43 -3.69 -3.15
C CYS A 34 5.34 -4.14 -2.17
N ILE A 35 5.42 -5.39 -1.70
CA ILE A 35 4.49 -5.93 -0.69
C ILE A 35 4.53 -5.08 0.59
N LYS A 36 5.72 -4.83 1.14
CA LYS A 36 5.86 -4.05 2.37
C LYS A 36 5.37 -2.61 2.22
N ILE A 37 5.70 -1.96 1.11
CA ILE A 37 5.31 -0.57 0.82
C ILE A 37 3.79 -0.48 0.74
N LYS A 38 3.16 -1.32 -0.10
CA LYS A 38 1.70 -1.32 -0.24
C LYS A 38 1.01 -1.68 1.07
N ARG A 39 1.54 -2.63 1.85
CA ARG A 39 1.01 -2.97 3.18
C ARG A 39 0.95 -1.75 4.10
N VAL A 40 2.06 -1.03 4.20
CA VAL A 40 2.18 0.15 5.07
C VAL A 40 1.30 1.29 4.55
N HIS A 41 1.28 1.49 3.23
CA HIS A 41 0.41 2.48 2.58
C HIS A 41 -1.07 2.22 2.88
N ASP A 42 -1.52 0.97 2.76
CA ASP A 42 -2.90 0.56 3.02
C ASP A 42 -3.22 0.44 4.54
N ASN A 43 -2.29 0.88 5.39
CA ASN A 43 -2.38 0.92 6.86
C ASN A 43 -2.50 -0.46 7.53
N PHE A 44 -2.09 -1.54 6.89
CA PHE A 44 -2.12 -2.88 7.49
C PHE A 44 -0.89 -3.18 8.36
N ASN A 45 -1.11 -3.85 9.49
CA ASN A 45 -0.04 -4.57 10.18
C ASN A 45 0.25 -5.92 9.49
N GLN A 46 1.35 -6.59 9.85
CA GLN A 46 1.73 -7.86 9.22
C GLN A 46 0.72 -8.99 9.48
N THR A 47 0.07 -9.01 10.65
CA THR A 47 -0.93 -10.03 10.97
C THR A 47 -2.15 -9.90 10.07
N GLU A 48 -2.62 -8.67 9.86
CA GLU A 48 -3.79 -8.37 9.02
C GLU A 48 -3.52 -8.74 7.56
N LEU A 49 -2.40 -8.29 6.98
CA LEU A 49 -2.08 -8.66 5.60
C LEU A 49 -1.83 -10.15 5.45
N ALA A 50 -1.20 -10.81 6.43
CA ALA A 50 -0.98 -12.25 6.37
C ALA A 50 -2.31 -13.03 6.29
N ALA A 51 -3.34 -12.57 7.03
CA ALA A 51 -4.68 -13.14 6.95
C ALA A 51 -5.31 -12.93 5.55
N ILE A 52 -5.19 -11.72 4.98
CA ILE A 52 -5.66 -11.40 3.62
C ILE A 52 -4.99 -12.29 2.58
N LEU A 53 -3.69 -12.52 2.71
CA LEU A 53 -2.90 -13.32 1.79
C LEU A 53 -3.01 -14.84 2.03
N GLY A 54 -3.68 -15.27 3.11
CA GLY A 54 -3.81 -16.68 3.49
C GLY A 54 -2.48 -17.34 3.90
N MET A 55 -1.50 -16.56 4.38
CA MET A 55 -0.19 -17.08 4.78
C MET A 55 0.11 -16.81 6.27
N GLY A 56 1.11 -17.52 6.82
CA GLY A 56 1.54 -17.30 8.20
C GLY A 56 2.27 -15.96 8.35
N VAL A 57 2.09 -15.28 9.49
CA VAL A 57 2.73 -13.98 9.78
C VAL A 57 4.26 -14.06 9.69
N SER A 58 4.85 -15.15 10.19
CA SER A 58 6.30 -15.40 10.07
C SER A 58 6.75 -15.54 8.61
N THR A 59 5.92 -16.18 7.77
CA THR A 59 6.18 -16.32 6.33
C THR A 59 6.14 -14.95 5.66
N LEU A 60 5.13 -14.13 5.95
CA LEU A 60 5.05 -12.77 5.42
C LEU A 60 6.25 -11.93 5.85
N SER A 61 6.68 -12.03 7.11
CA SER A 61 7.86 -11.31 7.61
C SER A 61 9.16 -11.70 6.89
N GLU A 62 9.39 -12.99 6.66
CA GLU A 62 10.53 -13.46 5.86
C GLU A 62 10.44 -13.03 4.38
N VAL A 63 9.22 -12.98 3.82
CA VAL A 63 8.97 -12.49 2.47
C VAL A 63 9.30 -11.00 2.38
N GLU A 64 8.74 -10.15 3.24
CA GLU A 64 8.95 -8.70 3.22
C GLU A 64 10.39 -8.28 3.49
N SER A 65 11.14 -9.09 4.26
CA SER A 65 12.57 -8.88 4.49
C SER A 65 13.46 -9.40 3.35
N GLY A 66 12.88 -10.06 2.34
CA GLY A 66 13.61 -10.67 1.23
C GLY A 66 14.37 -11.95 1.59
N LYS A 67 14.25 -12.44 2.83
CA LYS A 67 14.85 -13.70 3.29
C LYS A 67 14.23 -14.92 2.60
N ARG A 68 12.94 -14.82 2.23
CA ARG A 68 12.19 -15.86 1.53
C ARG A 68 11.53 -15.29 0.28
N LYS A 69 11.50 -16.07 -0.80
CA LYS A 69 10.63 -15.78 -1.96
C LYS A 69 9.17 -16.07 -1.61
N VAL A 70 8.22 -15.39 -2.28
CA VAL A 70 6.79 -15.71 -2.15
C VAL A 70 6.56 -17.19 -2.50
N PRO A 71 6.04 -18.01 -1.57
CA PRO A 71 5.73 -19.41 -1.87
C PRO A 71 4.72 -19.51 -3.01
N TYR A 72 4.89 -20.52 -3.88
CA TYR A 72 4.11 -20.66 -5.11
C TYR A 72 2.58 -20.59 -4.89
N LYS A 73 2.07 -21.28 -3.87
CA LYS A 73 0.64 -21.30 -3.51
C LYS A 73 0.04 -19.92 -3.19
N TYR A 74 0.87 -18.93 -2.86
CA TYR A 74 0.42 -17.58 -2.49
C TYR A 74 0.65 -16.56 -3.60
N ARG A 75 1.31 -16.93 -4.70
CA ARG A 75 1.64 -15.97 -5.78
C ARG A 75 0.42 -15.27 -6.33
N GLN A 76 -0.60 -16.03 -6.72
CA GLN A 76 -1.82 -15.44 -7.27
C GLN A 76 -2.47 -14.43 -6.31
N ARG A 77 -2.54 -14.76 -5.01
CA ARG A 77 -3.15 -13.88 -4.02
C ARG A 77 -2.32 -12.62 -3.80
N VAL A 78 -0.99 -12.74 -3.80
CA VAL A 78 -0.06 -11.61 -3.71
C VAL A 78 -0.16 -10.72 -4.95
N ASP A 79 -0.27 -11.31 -6.14
CA ASP A 79 -0.42 -10.55 -7.39
C ASP A 79 -1.75 -9.80 -7.41
N ASN A 80 -2.85 -10.44 -7.00
CA ASN A 80 -4.15 -9.79 -6.81
C ASN A 80 -4.05 -8.60 -5.87
N TYR A 81 -3.44 -8.80 -4.69
CA TYR A 81 -3.25 -7.74 -3.71
C TYR A 81 -2.43 -6.57 -4.29
N LEU A 82 -1.35 -6.85 -5.01
CA LEU A 82 -0.43 -5.81 -5.49
C LEU A 82 -0.96 -5.02 -6.68
N TYR A 83 -1.67 -5.68 -7.60
CA TYR A 83 -1.90 -5.14 -8.93
C TYR A 83 -3.38 -5.03 -9.31
N HIS A 84 -4.27 -5.60 -8.51
CA HIS A 84 -5.69 -5.69 -8.85
C HIS A 84 -6.61 -5.18 -7.74
N GLU A 85 -6.13 -5.05 -6.50
CA GLU A 85 -6.97 -4.65 -5.35
C GLU A 85 -6.50 -3.32 -4.75
N MET A 86 -7.46 -2.42 -4.52
CA MET A 86 -7.25 -1.17 -3.81
C MET A 86 -7.77 -1.27 -2.37
N TYR A 87 -6.96 -0.76 -1.45
CA TYR A 87 -7.31 -0.65 -0.05
C TYR A 87 -7.01 0.77 0.44
N GLU A 88 -7.90 1.32 1.26
CA GLU A 88 -7.72 2.58 1.97
C GLU A 88 -8.07 2.34 3.45
N ASP A 89 -7.14 2.66 4.35
CA ASP A 89 -7.29 2.42 5.79
C ASP A 89 -7.86 1.03 6.13
N LYS A 90 -7.22 0.00 5.57
CA LYS A 90 -7.56 -1.43 5.73
C LYS A 90 -8.87 -1.88 5.08
N GLN A 91 -9.62 -0.99 4.42
CA GLN A 91 -10.88 -1.32 3.76
C GLN A 91 -10.69 -1.52 2.27
N PHE A 92 -11.30 -2.56 1.70
CA PHE A 92 -11.31 -2.76 0.26
C PHE A 92 -12.18 -1.68 -0.40
N VAL A 93 -11.61 -0.94 -1.35
CA VAL A 93 -12.31 0.18 -2.01
C VAL A 93 -12.59 -0.05 -3.49
N GLY A 94 -12.02 -1.11 -4.08
CA GLY A 94 -12.32 -1.50 -5.45
C GLY A 94 -11.17 -2.24 -6.14
N GLU A 95 -11.39 -2.56 -7.40
CA GLU A 95 -10.39 -3.15 -8.27
C GLU A 95 -9.65 -2.06 -9.07
N VAL A 96 -8.38 -2.32 -9.42
CA VAL A 96 -7.62 -1.44 -10.31
C VAL A 96 -7.97 -1.79 -11.75
N GLU A 97 -8.59 -0.86 -12.48
CA GLU A 97 -8.70 -0.95 -13.94
C GLU A 97 -7.29 -0.77 -14.54
N GLN A 98 -6.85 -1.74 -15.34
CA GLN A 98 -5.53 -1.73 -16.00
C GLN A 98 -5.58 -1.03 -17.35
#